data_AF-A0A373S7K5-F1
#
_entry.id   AF-A0A373S7K5-F1
#
_cell.length_a   1.000
_cell.length_b   1.000
_cell.length_c   1.000
_cell.angle_alpha   90.00
_cell.angle_beta   90.00
_cell.angle_gamma   90.00
#
_symmetry.space_group_name_H-M   'P 1'
#
loop_
_entity.id
_entity.type
_entity.pdbx_description
1 polymer ?
#
loop_
_entity_poly.entity_id
_entity_poly.type
_entity_poly.pdbx_seq_one_letter_code
_entity_poly.pdbx_strand_id
1 'polypeptide(L)'
;MDSYGTNCRFLVNAAKVEARDTIYQRMKAGEYIREELTPDGLHPNDKGHKLVAEEIEKFLESVKAELEVEEKEPVFPKAMTENAYENAKRLTIREISPKLCGFHADTEEKAGHLDHFKNGWIGKKAGDSIHFEVTASCSAVEKRKFIR
;
A
#
# COMPACT_ATOMS: atom_id res chain seq x y z
N MET A 1 1.07 0.88 -35.72
CA MET A 1 0.26 2.05 -35.37
C MET A 1 -1.14 1.50 -35.17
N ASP A 2 -1.62 1.20 -33.98
CA ASP A 2 -1.38 1.67 -32.61
C ASP A 2 -1.78 0.51 -31.68
N SER A 3 -1.42 0.35 -30.41
CA SER A 3 -0.48 0.99 -29.49
C SER A 3 -0.73 0.25 -28.17
N TYR A 4 0.31 -0.22 -27.48
CA TYR A 4 0.32 -0.53 -26.04
C TYR A 4 -0.90 -1.24 -25.43
N GLY A 5 -0.80 -2.55 -25.35
CA GLY A 5 -1.61 -3.38 -24.46
C GLY A 5 -0.80 -4.55 -23.97
N THR A 6 0.38 -4.29 -23.38
CA THR A 6 1.14 -5.32 -22.67
C THR A 6 0.22 -5.85 -21.58
N ASN A 7 -0.38 -7.01 -21.83
CA ASN A 7 -1.01 -7.84 -20.83
C ASN A 7 0.04 -8.10 -19.74
N CYS A 8 0.06 -7.27 -18.69
CA CYS A 8 0.62 -7.67 -17.41
C CYS A 8 -0.27 -8.77 -16.86
N ARG A 9 -0.09 -9.98 -17.39
CA ARG A 9 -0.69 -11.19 -16.86
C ARG A 9 -0.18 -11.32 -15.43
N PHE A 10 -1.05 -11.12 -14.45
CA PHE A 10 -0.72 -11.34 -13.05
C PHE A 10 -0.11 -12.74 -12.95
N LEU A 11 1.10 -12.84 -12.37
CA LEU A 11 1.78 -14.13 -12.23
C LEU A 11 1.00 -15.03 -11.27
N VAL A 12 0.56 -14.48 -10.15
CA VAL A 12 -0.35 -15.16 -9.24
C VAL A 12 -1.77 -15.01 -9.78
N ASN A 13 -2.49 -16.12 -9.91
CA ASN A 13 -3.90 -16.09 -10.24
C ASN A 13 -4.70 -15.59 -9.02
N ALA A 14 -4.85 -14.27 -8.92
CA ALA A 14 -5.59 -13.61 -7.85
C ALA A 14 -6.80 -12.87 -8.44
N ALA A 15 -7.93 -12.96 -7.74
CA ALA A 15 -9.10 -12.17 -8.03
C ALA A 15 -8.79 -10.67 -7.90
N LYS A 16 -9.36 -9.85 -8.81
CA LYS A 16 -9.17 -8.40 -8.82
C LYS A 16 -10.48 -7.71 -9.18
N VAL A 17 -10.80 -6.64 -8.46
CA VAL A 17 -11.87 -5.70 -8.77
C VAL A 17 -11.25 -4.31 -8.93
N GLU A 18 -11.61 -3.58 -9.99
CA GLU A 18 -10.97 -2.31 -10.34
C GLU A 18 -11.97 -1.16 -10.44
N ALA A 19 -11.85 -0.17 -9.55
CA ALA A 19 -12.64 1.06 -9.64
C ALA A 19 -12.41 1.82 -10.97
N ARG A 20 -11.24 1.64 -11.61
CA ARG A 20 -10.91 2.21 -12.93
C ARG A 20 -11.85 1.71 -14.03
N ASP A 21 -12.22 0.44 -13.98
CA ASP A 21 -12.99 -0.22 -15.05
C ASP A 21 -14.49 -0.24 -14.72
N THR A 22 -14.87 0.05 -13.47
CA THR A 22 -16.27 0.10 -13.03
C THR A 22 -16.75 1.53 -12.77
N ILE A 23 -16.34 2.14 -11.65
CA ILE A 23 -16.84 3.44 -11.17
C ILE A 23 -16.35 4.58 -12.07
N TYR A 24 -15.06 4.56 -12.44
CA TYR A 24 -14.46 5.63 -13.25
C TYR A 24 -15.03 5.67 -14.67
N GLN A 25 -15.38 4.53 -15.27
CA GLN A 25 -16.03 4.51 -16.59
C GLN A 25 -17.44 5.10 -16.52
N ARG A 26 -18.22 4.77 -15.49
CA ARG A 26 -19.55 5.35 -15.24
C ARG A 26 -19.48 6.87 -15.03
N MET A 27 -18.49 7.33 -14.26
CA MET A 27 -18.21 8.76 -14.10
C MET A 27 -17.85 9.42 -15.45
N LYS A 28 -17.01 8.78 -16.27
CA LYS A 28 -16.71 9.26 -17.64
C LYS A 28 -17.93 9.31 -18.55
N ALA A 29 -18.87 8.38 -18.40
CA ALA A 29 -20.13 8.36 -19.12
C ALA A 29 -21.13 9.41 -18.62
N GLY A 30 -20.80 10.14 -17.55
CA GLY A 30 -21.63 11.21 -16.99
C GLY A 30 -22.67 10.74 -15.97
N GLU A 31 -22.62 9.48 -15.53
CA GLU A 31 -23.50 8.98 -14.46
C GLU A 31 -23.23 9.68 -13.12
N TYR A 32 -21.99 10.12 -12.92
CA TYR A 32 -21.52 10.84 -11.73
C TYR A 32 -20.54 11.93 -12.15
N ILE A 33 -20.48 13.01 -11.37
CA ILE A 33 -19.36 13.95 -11.42
C ILE A 33 -18.36 13.63 -10.30
N ARG A 34 -17.10 14.05 -10.45
CA ARG A 34 -16.03 13.72 -9.50
C ARG A 34 -16.38 14.17 -8.08
N GLU A 35 -16.91 15.37 -7.95
CA GLU A 35 -17.20 16.04 -6.69
C GLU A 35 -18.31 15.33 -5.89
N GLU A 36 -19.16 14.54 -6.57
CA GLU A 36 -20.14 13.69 -5.90
C GLU A 36 -19.51 12.47 -5.21
N LEU A 37 -18.34 12.03 -5.65
CA LEU A 37 -17.70 10.79 -5.21
C LEU A 37 -16.46 11.03 -4.36
N THR A 38 -15.74 12.11 -4.60
CA THR A 38 -14.49 12.45 -3.91
C THR A 38 -14.29 13.97 -3.86
N PRO A 39 -14.02 14.55 -2.68
CA PRO A 39 -13.79 15.99 -2.55
C PRO A 39 -12.43 16.44 -3.09
N ASP A 40 -11.45 15.54 -3.22
CA ASP A 40 -10.08 15.86 -3.62
C ASP A 40 -9.57 15.08 -4.84
N GLY A 41 -10.43 14.25 -5.44
CA GLY A 41 -10.08 13.43 -6.60
C GLY A 41 -9.37 12.12 -6.26
N LEU A 42 -9.17 11.79 -4.98
CA LEU A 42 -8.50 10.57 -4.54
C LEU A 42 -9.27 9.83 -3.43
N HIS A 43 -9.62 10.52 -2.35
CA HIS A 43 -10.28 9.91 -1.19
C HIS A 43 -11.79 9.88 -1.42
N PRO A 44 -12.44 8.71 -1.43
CA PRO A 44 -13.89 8.64 -1.59
C PRO A 44 -14.61 9.30 -0.41
N ASN A 45 -15.75 9.94 -0.67
CA ASN A 45 -16.73 10.28 0.35
C ASN A 45 -17.66 9.09 0.62
N ASP A 46 -18.72 9.26 1.42
CA ASP A 46 -19.67 8.19 1.74
C ASP A 46 -20.30 7.54 0.49
N LYS A 47 -20.68 8.34 -0.52
CA LYS A 47 -21.23 7.84 -1.79
C LYS A 47 -20.17 7.05 -2.57
N GLY A 48 -18.95 7.58 -2.66
CA GLY A 48 -17.83 6.90 -3.31
C GLY A 48 -17.44 5.59 -2.63
N HIS A 49 -17.37 5.57 -1.30
CA HIS A 49 -17.12 4.35 -0.51
C HIS A 49 -18.21 3.30 -0.72
N LYS A 50 -19.48 3.71 -0.74
CA LYS A 50 -20.60 2.82 -1.02
C LYS A 50 -20.46 2.17 -2.39
N LEU A 51 -20.15 2.94 -3.44
CA LEU A 51 -19.96 2.38 -4.79
C LEU A 51 -18.80 1.39 -4.84
N VAL A 52 -17.69 1.68 -4.16
CA VAL A 52 -16.55 0.73 -4.08
C VAL A 52 -16.96 -0.57 -3.40
N ALA A 53 -17.70 -0.48 -2.28
CA ALA A 53 -18.21 -1.66 -1.58
C ALA A 53 -19.15 -2.48 -2.47
N GLU A 54 -20.09 -1.84 -3.17
CA GLU A 54 -21.03 -2.53 -4.08
C GLU A 54 -20.31 -3.29 -5.20
N GLU A 55 -19.22 -2.77 -5.77
CA GLU A 55 -18.46 -3.50 -6.80
C GLU A 55 -17.72 -4.72 -6.22
N ILE A 56 -17.24 -4.64 -4.98
CA ILE A 56 -16.62 -5.76 -4.27
C ILE A 56 -17.69 -6.81 -3.91
N GLU A 57 -18.83 -6.37 -3.37
CA GLU A 57 -19.94 -7.24 -2.98
C GLU A 57 -20.49 -8.02 -4.18
N LYS A 58 -20.73 -7.36 -5.32
CA LYS A 58 -21.16 -8.03 -6.56
C LYS A 58 -20.21 -9.16 -6.98
N PHE A 59 -18.90 -8.93 -6.88
CA PHE A 59 -17.90 -9.95 -7.18
C PHE A 59 -17.93 -11.10 -6.16
N LEU A 60 -18.04 -10.79 -4.87
CA LEU A 60 -18.13 -11.84 -3.84
C LEU A 60 -19.41 -12.65 -3.97
N GLU A 61 -20.52 -12.04 -4.36
CA GLU A 61 -21.78 -12.72 -4.66
C GLU A 61 -21.64 -13.67 -5.86
N SER A 62 -20.92 -13.28 -6.92
CA SER A 62 -20.67 -14.19 -8.05
C SER A 62 -19.79 -15.37 -7.66
N VAL A 63 -18.75 -15.15 -6.84
CA VAL A 63 -17.92 -16.26 -6.32
C VAL A 63 -18.74 -17.19 -5.44
N LYS A 64 -19.61 -16.62 -4.58
CA LYS A 64 -20.50 -17.41 -3.72
C LYS A 64 -21.45 -18.30 -4.52
N ALA A 65 -21.90 -17.85 -5.69
CA ALA A 65 -22.77 -18.65 -6.56
C ALA A 65 -22.04 -19.85 -7.21
N GLU A 66 -20.71 -19.86 -7.23
CA GLU A 66 -19.86 -20.87 -7.88
C GLU A 66 -19.15 -21.81 -6.88
N LEU A 67 -19.57 -21.82 -5.60
CA LEU A 67 -18.91 -22.54 -4.49
C LEU A 67 -18.77 -24.06 -4.64
N GLU A 68 -19.44 -24.70 -5.60
CA GLU A 68 -19.44 -26.17 -5.77
C GLU A 68 -18.29 -26.69 -6.65
N VAL A 69 -17.31 -25.84 -7.00
CA VAL A 69 -16.15 -26.24 -7.81
C VAL A 69 -15.00 -26.69 -6.91
N GLU A 70 -14.48 -27.89 -7.16
CA GLU A 70 -13.26 -28.39 -6.50
C GLU A 70 -12.06 -27.52 -6.87
N GLU A 71 -11.54 -26.75 -5.91
CA GLU A 71 -10.36 -25.91 -6.10
C GLU A 71 -9.10 -26.76 -6.07
N LYS A 72 -8.33 -26.72 -7.17
CA LYS A 72 -7.00 -27.35 -7.23
C LYS A 72 -6.00 -26.50 -6.45
N GLU A 73 -5.03 -27.15 -5.80
CA GLU A 73 -3.90 -26.43 -5.21
C GLU A 73 -3.21 -25.54 -6.26
N PRO A 74 -3.06 -24.23 -5.98
CA PRO A 74 -2.44 -23.32 -6.91
C PRO A 74 -0.94 -23.60 -7.03
N VAL A 75 -0.44 -23.69 -8.27
CA VAL A 75 1.00 -23.72 -8.53
C VAL A 75 1.52 -22.29 -8.51
N PHE A 76 2.37 -21.96 -7.54
CA PHE A 76 3.00 -20.65 -7.47
C PHE A 76 4.10 -20.52 -8.53
N PRO A 77 4.05 -19.50 -9.40
CA PRO A 77 5.10 -19.29 -10.38
C PRO A 77 6.37 -18.75 -9.74
N LYS A 78 7.48 -18.84 -10.48
CA LYS A 78 8.70 -18.11 -10.13
C LYS A 78 8.43 -16.60 -10.15
N ALA A 79 9.09 -15.86 -9.25
CA ALA A 79 9.00 -14.40 -9.20
C ALA A 79 9.29 -13.74 -10.57
N MET A 80 8.49 -12.72 -10.92
CA MET A 80 8.64 -11.94 -12.16
C MET A 80 9.84 -11.01 -12.13
N THR A 81 10.13 -10.49 -10.94
CA THR A 81 11.18 -9.51 -10.68
C THR A 81 12.28 -10.18 -9.86
N GLU A 82 13.34 -9.45 -9.54
CA GLU A 82 14.37 -9.91 -8.59
C GLU A 82 13.81 -10.21 -7.20
N ASN A 83 12.58 -9.78 -6.90
CA ASN A 83 11.90 -10.04 -5.63
C ASN A 83 12.66 -9.55 -4.39
N ALA A 84 13.49 -8.52 -4.55
CA ALA A 84 14.43 -8.06 -3.52
C ALA A 84 13.77 -7.59 -2.20
N TYR A 85 12.45 -7.36 -2.22
CA TYR A 85 11.67 -6.88 -1.07
C TYR A 85 10.83 -7.96 -0.37
N GLU A 86 10.84 -9.21 -0.84
CA GLU A 86 10.06 -10.31 -0.23
C GLU A 86 10.34 -10.47 1.28
N ASN A 87 11.60 -10.22 1.67
CA ASN A 87 12.06 -10.33 3.06
C ASN A 87 12.39 -8.95 3.68
N ALA A 88 11.75 -7.88 3.21
CA ALA A 88 11.99 -6.54 3.73
C ALA A 88 11.70 -6.47 5.24
N LYS A 89 12.64 -5.89 6.01
CA LYS A 89 12.51 -5.71 7.47
C LYS A 89 12.58 -4.22 7.80
N ARG A 90 11.63 -3.77 8.62
CA ARG A 90 11.68 -2.42 9.21
C ARG A 90 12.54 -2.46 10.47
N LEU A 91 13.54 -1.59 10.53
CA LEU A 91 14.42 -1.45 11.69
C LEU A 91 14.04 -0.19 12.47
N THR A 92 13.64 -0.37 13.73
CA THR A 92 13.24 0.67 14.66
C THR A 92 14.11 0.56 15.94
N ILE A 93 13.83 1.37 16.97
CA ILE A 93 14.53 1.26 18.26
C ILE A 93 14.38 -0.11 18.93
N ARG A 94 13.41 -0.93 18.48
CA ARG A 94 13.17 -2.28 19.00
C ARG A 94 14.09 -3.33 18.38
N GLU A 95 14.53 -3.12 17.15
CA GLU A 95 15.31 -4.09 16.39
C GLU A 95 16.82 -3.79 16.42
N ILE A 96 17.21 -2.51 16.54
CA ILE A 96 18.62 -2.11 16.43
C ILE A 96 18.97 -0.89 17.29
N SER A 97 20.22 -0.81 17.72
CA SER A 97 20.81 0.33 18.43
C SER A 97 21.96 0.95 17.60
N PRO A 98 21.65 1.87 16.66
CA PRO A 98 22.66 2.51 15.81
C PRO A 98 23.50 3.52 16.61
N LYS A 99 24.61 3.98 16.02
CA LYS A 99 25.42 5.04 16.64
C LYS A 99 24.70 6.38 16.52
N LEU A 100 24.34 6.95 17.67
CA LEU A 100 23.64 8.22 17.77
C LEU A 100 24.63 9.37 18.02
N CYS A 101 24.57 10.40 17.17
CA CYS A 101 25.35 11.62 17.28
C CYS A 101 24.40 12.82 17.32
N GLY A 102 23.71 13.02 18.44
CA GLY A 102 22.71 14.09 18.63
C GLY A 102 21.25 13.65 18.48
N PHE A 103 21.00 12.58 17.72
CA PHE A 103 19.69 11.89 17.73
C PHE A 103 19.44 11.18 19.07
N HIS A 104 18.18 11.01 19.45
CA HIS A 104 17.76 10.17 20.58
C HIS A 104 16.61 9.23 20.17
N ALA A 105 16.52 8.08 20.84
CA ALA A 105 15.42 7.15 20.67
C ALA A 105 14.10 7.79 21.13
N ASP A 106 13.03 7.60 20.36
CA ASP A 106 11.67 7.97 20.75
C ASP A 106 11.03 6.85 21.58
N THR A 107 11.09 6.97 22.90
CA THR A 107 10.56 5.97 23.83
C THR A 107 9.08 6.18 24.18
N GLU A 108 8.40 7.12 23.53
CA GLU A 108 6.97 7.33 23.76
C GLU A 108 6.17 6.10 23.31
N GLU A 109 5.12 5.77 24.07
CA GLU A 109 4.26 4.64 23.75
C GLU A 109 3.50 4.87 22.44
N LYS A 110 3.38 3.82 21.63
CA LYS A 110 2.55 3.82 20.43
C LYS A 110 1.10 3.56 20.80
N ALA A 111 0.28 4.61 20.82
CA ALA A 111 -1.09 4.55 21.32
C ALA A 111 -2.10 3.92 20.34
N GLY A 112 -1.71 3.59 19.11
CA GLY A 112 -2.61 2.98 18.12
C GLY A 112 -1.97 2.68 16.76
N HIS A 113 -2.77 2.21 15.80
CA HIS A 113 -2.28 1.90 14.45
C HIS A 113 -2.00 3.15 13.60
N LEU A 114 -2.74 4.25 13.84
CA LEU A 114 -2.58 5.56 13.18
C LEU A 114 -1.43 6.40 13.75
N ASP A 115 -0.85 5.98 14.88
CA ASP A 115 0.29 6.64 15.49
C ASP A 115 1.59 6.19 14.78
N HIS A 116 1.79 6.72 13.57
CA HIS A 116 2.80 6.24 12.63
C HIS A 116 4.23 6.66 12.99
N PHE A 117 4.42 7.78 13.67
CA PHE A 117 5.75 8.34 13.97
C PHE A 117 6.19 7.98 15.39
N LYS A 118 6.39 6.68 15.63
CA LYS A 118 6.82 6.11 16.92
C LYS A 118 7.89 5.05 16.74
N ASN A 119 8.59 4.74 17.84
CA ASN A 119 9.71 3.80 17.88
C ASN A 119 10.88 4.20 16.97
N GLY A 120 10.96 5.48 16.58
CA GLY A 120 12.01 6.01 15.71
C GLY A 120 13.12 6.71 16.50
N TRP A 121 13.86 7.57 15.80
CA TRP A 121 14.85 8.46 16.40
C TRP A 121 14.56 9.91 16.03
N ILE A 122 14.80 10.82 16.96
CA ILE A 122 14.50 12.25 16.81
C ILE A 122 15.81 13.04 16.87
N GLY A 123 16.09 13.79 15.80
CA GLY A 123 17.13 14.84 15.76
C GLY A 123 16.46 16.21 15.72
N LYS A 124 17.05 17.21 16.39
CA LYS A 124 16.46 18.55 16.55
C LYS A 124 17.38 19.68 16.11
N LYS A 125 18.70 19.48 16.15
CA LYS A 125 19.70 20.50 15.87
C LYS A 125 20.37 20.23 14.52
N ALA A 126 20.77 21.31 13.86
CA ALA A 126 21.63 21.19 12.68
C ALA A 126 22.93 20.50 13.07
N GLY A 127 23.35 19.50 12.29
CA GLY A 127 24.53 18.68 12.57
C GLY A 127 24.25 17.40 13.37
N ASP A 128 23.04 17.21 13.91
CA ASP A 128 22.66 15.91 14.46
C ASP A 128 22.76 14.84 13.35
N SER A 129 23.32 13.68 13.67
CA SER A 129 23.42 12.53 12.76
C SER A 129 23.18 11.19 13.46
N ILE A 130 22.87 10.17 12.67
CA ILE A 130 22.63 8.79 13.10
C ILE A 130 23.27 7.86 12.07
N HIS A 131 24.01 6.85 12.54
CA HIS A 131 24.79 5.96 11.69
C HIS A 131 24.35 4.51 11.89
N PHE A 132 23.87 3.90 10.82
CA PHE A 132 23.44 2.50 10.78
C PHE A 132 24.51 1.68 10.04
N GLU A 133 24.78 0.49 10.57
CA GLU A 133 25.57 -0.53 9.89
C GLU A 133 24.65 -1.73 9.64
N VAL A 134 24.27 -1.96 8.38
CA VAL A 134 23.30 -2.98 7.99
C VAL A 134 23.74 -3.66 6.69
N THR A 135 23.54 -4.98 6.61
CA THR A 135 23.72 -5.75 5.38
C THR A 135 22.37 -5.88 4.68
N ALA A 136 22.23 -5.31 3.49
CA ALA A 136 21.00 -5.40 2.70
C ALA A 136 21.30 -5.29 1.20
N SER A 137 20.45 -5.89 0.37
CA SER A 137 20.43 -5.68 -1.08
C SER A 137 19.79 -4.34 -1.46
N CYS A 138 18.88 -3.83 -0.63
CA CYS A 138 18.18 -2.56 -0.81
C CYS A 138 18.00 -1.87 0.55
N SER A 139 18.01 -0.53 0.56
CA SER A 139 17.72 0.26 1.77
C SER A 139 16.74 1.39 1.45
N ALA A 140 15.85 1.68 2.40
CA ALA A 140 14.89 2.77 2.34
C ALA A 140 14.78 3.43 3.72
N VAL A 141 14.47 4.72 3.73
CA VAL A 141 14.35 5.51 4.97
C VAL A 141 12.96 6.13 5.03
N GLU A 142 12.21 5.79 6.07
CA GLU A 142 10.95 6.45 6.41
C GLU A 142 11.24 7.62 7.34
N LYS A 143 10.75 8.81 6.95
CA LYS A 143 10.90 10.02 7.76
C LYS A 143 9.63 10.86 7.73
N ARG A 144 9.39 11.62 8.80
CA ARG A 144 8.33 12.62 8.83
C ARG A 144 8.70 13.79 7.92
N LYS A 145 7.86 14.05 6.92
CA LYS A 145 7.92 15.26 6.10
C LYS A 145 6.80 16.19 6.55
N PHE A 146 7.15 17.37 7.06
CA PHE A 146 6.18 18.43 7.27
C PHE A 146 5.94 19.13 5.92
N ILE A 147 4.70 19.09 5.45
CA ILE A 147 4.26 19.83 4.29
C ILE A 147 3.63 21.11 4.82
N ARG A 148 4.10 22.26 4.34
CA ARG A 148 3.49 23.57 4.58
C ARG A 148 2.61 23.92 3.41
#